data_AF-A0A9P3JKB4-F1
#
_entry.id   AF-A0A9P3JKB4-F1
#
_cell.length_a   1.000
_cell.length_b   1.000
_cell.length_c   1.000
_cell.angle_alpha   90.00
_cell.angle_beta   90.00
_cell.angle_gamma   90.00
#
_symmetry.space_group_name_H-M   'P 1'
#
loop_
_entity.id
_entity.type
_entity.pdbx_description
1 polymer ?
#
loop_
_entity_poly.entity_id
_entity_poly.type
_entity_poly.pdbx_seq_one_letter_code
_entity_poly.pdbx_strand_id
1 'polypeptide(L)'
;LRAAEDISCSDGLTVKDDTWQALKRLTLGDAAESCPVEVRDGGERGGGRGLFATQPIEKGHVFLTVHRDQMITGDSLPPPLSSLLPPSLSVWARIALFLLLRPSPSPPPTSATSHRHHHNHWQPYIASLPAFKSVDSTVWWQEHERAMLLPSLYNDTRDRTALIQSEFGLIETALADHPHLHAFLPNLTFEQFCHAYSLVQCAHEHGESNLWATWLWCPMPT
;
A
#
# COMPACT_ATOMS: atom_id res chain seq x y z
N LEU A 1 19.21 -34.64 -18.93
CA LEU A 1 20.35 -34.54 -18.00
C LEU A 1 21.19 -33.32 -18.36
N ARG A 2 20.77 -32.13 -17.91
CA ARG A 2 21.63 -30.94 -17.87
C ARG A 2 21.38 -30.23 -16.54
N ALA A 3 22.46 -30.13 -15.79
CA ALA A 3 22.77 -29.41 -14.55
C ALA A 3 21.59 -28.77 -13.81
N ALA A 4 21.28 -29.34 -12.64
CA ALA A 4 20.84 -28.58 -11.50
C ALA A 4 22.05 -27.74 -11.04
N GLU A 5 22.00 -26.42 -11.27
CA GLU A 5 22.90 -25.51 -10.57
C GLU A 5 22.28 -25.25 -9.19
N ASP A 6 22.93 -25.80 -8.17
CA ASP A 6 22.73 -25.46 -6.77
C ASP A 6 23.04 -23.99 -6.57
N ILE A 7 21.99 -23.16 -6.60
CA ILE A 7 22.09 -21.78 -6.10
C ILE A 7 21.99 -21.86 -4.59
N SER A 8 23.16 -21.91 -3.95
CA SER A 8 23.33 -21.65 -2.52
C SER A 8 22.68 -20.31 -2.19
N CYS A 9 21.56 -20.36 -1.48
CA CYS A 9 20.82 -19.18 -1.06
C CYS A 9 21.58 -18.54 0.11
N SER A 10 22.49 -17.61 -0.19
CA SER A 10 23.17 -16.84 0.84
C SER A 10 22.19 -15.88 1.50
N ASP A 11 22.06 -16.05 2.83
CA ASP A 11 21.38 -15.23 3.82
C ASP A 11 20.90 -13.85 3.34
N GLY A 12 19.72 -13.84 2.71
CA GLY A 12 18.97 -12.63 2.40
C GLY A 12 18.19 -12.22 3.64
N LEU A 13 18.46 -11.00 4.13
CA LEU A 13 17.76 -10.35 5.23
C LEU A 13 16.25 -10.58 5.12
N THR A 14 15.76 -11.49 5.97
CA THR A 14 14.35 -11.81 6.07
C THR A 14 13.60 -10.58 6.57
N VAL A 15 12.45 -10.28 5.96
CA VAL A 15 11.37 -9.57 6.66
C VAL A 15 11.30 -10.17 8.06
N LYS A 16 11.20 -9.34 9.12
CA LYS A 16 10.90 -9.86 10.47
C LYS A 16 9.75 -10.85 10.32
N ASP A 17 10.05 -12.13 10.46
CA ASP A 17 9.20 -13.25 10.04
C ASP A 17 7.76 -13.04 10.55
N ASP A 18 7.67 -12.49 11.75
CA ASP A 18 6.49 -11.98 12.45
C ASP A 18 5.51 -11.16 11.59
N THR A 19 5.97 -10.18 10.79
CA THR A 19 5.10 -9.30 9.99
C THR A 19 4.43 -10.06 8.85
N TRP A 20 5.19 -10.94 8.19
CA TRP A 20 4.64 -11.77 7.11
C TRP A 20 3.68 -12.82 7.65
N GLN A 21 4.01 -13.48 8.76
CA GLN A 21 3.09 -14.42 9.41
C GLN A 21 1.81 -13.74 9.86
N ALA A 22 1.88 -12.50 10.37
CA ALA A 22 0.70 -11.71 10.70
C ALA A 22 -0.14 -11.37 9.47
N LEU A 23 0.47 -11.04 8.32
CA LEU A 23 -0.24 -10.78 7.07
C LEU A 23 -0.89 -12.05 6.49
N LYS A 24 -0.18 -13.20 6.54
CA LYS A 24 -0.72 -14.51 6.15
C LYS A 24 -1.97 -14.84 6.97
N ARG A 25 -1.90 -14.70 8.29
CA ARG A 25 -3.06 -14.92 9.18
C ARG A 25 -4.21 -13.95 8.89
N LEU A 26 -3.90 -12.68 8.62
CA LEU A 26 -4.89 -11.67 8.27
C LEU A 26 -5.67 -12.03 6.99
N THR A 27 -4.97 -12.59 5.99
CA THR A 27 -5.53 -12.81 4.66
C THR A 27 -6.14 -14.20 4.52
N LEU A 28 -5.46 -15.24 5.02
CA LEU A 28 -5.79 -16.64 4.78
C LEU A 28 -6.44 -17.32 6.00
N GLY A 29 -6.48 -16.67 7.16
CA GLY A 29 -7.01 -17.26 8.39
C GLY A 29 -6.31 -18.59 8.71
N ASP A 30 -7.11 -19.65 8.88
CA ASP A 30 -6.63 -21.00 9.19
C ASP A 30 -5.82 -21.63 8.04
N ALA A 31 -5.98 -21.17 6.79
CA ALA A 31 -5.24 -21.66 5.63
C ALA A 31 -3.83 -21.05 5.51
N ALA A 32 -3.43 -20.16 6.44
CA ALA A 32 -2.14 -19.48 6.44
C ALA A 32 -0.95 -20.44 6.50
N GLU A 33 -1.06 -21.54 7.27
CA GLU A 33 0.03 -22.50 7.46
C GLU A 33 0.24 -23.41 6.24
N SER A 34 -0.82 -23.66 5.47
CA SER A 34 -0.78 -24.50 4.25
C SER A 34 -0.43 -23.73 2.98
N CYS A 35 -0.18 -22.41 3.06
CA CYS A 35 0.05 -21.57 1.90
C CYS A 35 1.43 -21.85 1.27
N PRO A 36 1.51 -22.27 -0.02
CA PRO A 36 2.74 -22.72 -0.66
C PRO A 36 3.64 -21.56 -1.13
N VAL A 37 3.54 -20.39 -0.48
CA VAL A 37 4.31 -19.20 -0.84
C VAL A 37 4.88 -18.50 0.39
N GLU A 38 6.00 -17.83 0.18
CA GLU A 38 6.67 -17.00 1.17
C GLU A 38 7.19 -15.70 0.56
N VAL A 39 7.42 -14.70 1.41
CA VAL A 39 8.00 -13.42 0.98
C VAL A 39 9.51 -13.53 1.05
N ARG A 40 10.17 -13.18 -0.03
CA ARG A 40 11.62 -12.98 -0.06
C ARG A 40 11.95 -11.64 -0.68
N ASP A 41 13.08 -11.08 -0.27
CA ASP A 41 13.73 -10.00 -1.01
C ASP A 41 14.37 -10.57 -2.28
N GLY A 42 14.19 -9.88 -3.41
CA GLY A 42 14.63 -10.28 -4.75
C GLY A 42 16.16 -10.32 -4.96
N GLY A 43 16.95 -10.25 -3.89
CA GLY A 43 18.41 -10.32 -3.90
C GLY A 43 19.11 -9.16 -4.62
N GLU A 44 20.43 -9.29 -4.80
CA GLU A 44 21.37 -8.28 -5.34
C GLU A 44 20.99 -7.68 -6.71
N ARG A 45 20.02 -8.26 -7.43
CA ARG A 45 19.57 -7.79 -8.76
C ARG A 45 18.45 -6.74 -8.72
N GLY A 46 18.11 -6.20 -7.55
CA GLY A 46 17.29 -4.98 -7.43
C GLY A 46 15.79 -5.18 -7.62
N GLY A 47 15.27 -6.38 -7.34
CA GLY A 47 13.87 -6.74 -7.58
C GLY A 47 12.96 -6.70 -6.34
N GLY A 48 13.05 -5.67 -5.49
CA GLY A 48 12.12 -5.47 -4.36
C GLY A 48 11.75 -6.70 -3.50
N ARG A 49 10.59 -6.68 -2.84
CA ARG A 49 10.01 -7.84 -2.12
C ARG A 49 8.95 -8.53 -2.97
N GLY A 50 9.00 -9.86 -3.08
CA GLY A 50 8.08 -10.66 -3.91
C GLY A 50 7.63 -11.98 -3.27
N LEU A 51 6.59 -12.61 -3.86
CA LEU A 51 6.17 -13.97 -3.49
C LEU A 51 7.01 -14.99 -4.23
N PHE A 52 7.49 -15.97 -3.47
CA PHE A 52 8.21 -17.11 -4.00
C PHE A 52 7.47 -18.38 -3.59
N ALA A 53 7.28 -19.28 -4.56
CA ALA A 53 6.69 -20.58 -4.31
C ALA A 53 7.68 -21.44 -3.49
N THR A 54 7.21 -22.01 -2.39
CA THR A 54 7.97 -22.97 -1.57
C THR A 54 7.77 -24.40 -2.06
N GLN A 55 6.73 -24.63 -2.85
CA GLN A 55 6.38 -25.91 -3.47
C GLN A 55 5.91 -25.68 -4.91
N PRO A 56 5.97 -26.70 -5.79
CA PRO A 56 5.45 -26.57 -7.15
C PRO A 56 3.97 -26.17 -7.15
N ILE A 57 3.63 -25.11 -7.88
CA ILE A 57 2.25 -24.64 -8.06
C ILE A 57 1.81 -25.01 -9.47
N GLU A 58 0.78 -25.85 -9.58
CA GLU A 58 0.22 -26.22 -10.87
C GLU A 58 -0.55 -25.06 -11.51
N LYS A 59 -0.52 -25.01 -12.85
CA LYS A 59 -1.28 -24.00 -13.59
C LYS A 59 -2.77 -24.15 -13.29
N GLY A 60 -3.42 -23.05 -12.89
CA GLY A 60 -4.83 -23.03 -12.54
C GLY A 60 -5.13 -23.34 -11.07
N HIS A 61 -4.11 -23.67 -10.28
CA HIS A 61 -4.24 -23.80 -8.84
C HIS A 61 -4.38 -22.41 -8.18
N VAL A 62 -5.42 -22.23 -7.37
CA VAL A 62 -5.65 -20.99 -6.60
C VAL A 62 -5.02 -21.18 -5.22
N PHE A 63 -3.92 -20.48 -4.96
CA PHE A 63 -3.18 -20.56 -3.69
C PHE A 63 -3.33 -19.31 -2.81
N LEU A 64 -3.89 -18.23 -3.37
CA LEU A 64 -4.17 -16.98 -2.67
C LEU A 64 -5.51 -16.44 -3.14
N THR A 65 -6.42 -16.17 -2.21
CA THR A 65 -7.67 -15.45 -2.45
C THR A 65 -7.74 -14.31 -1.45
N VAL A 66 -7.90 -13.09 -1.93
CA VAL A 66 -8.10 -11.90 -1.09
C VAL A 66 -9.57 -11.52 -1.19
N HIS A 67 -10.27 -11.55 -0.07
CA HIS A 67 -11.68 -11.15 -0.04
C HIS A 67 -11.81 -9.63 -0.13
N ARG A 68 -12.92 -9.14 -0.70
CA ARG A 68 -13.17 -7.70 -0.83
C ARG A 68 -13.21 -6.97 0.52
N ASP A 69 -13.68 -7.66 1.56
CA ASP A 69 -13.69 -7.13 2.93
C ASP A 69 -12.28 -6.98 3.53
N GLN A 70 -11.29 -7.62 2.90
CA GLN A 70 -9.87 -7.51 3.18
C GLN A 70 -9.15 -6.53 2.20
N MET A 71 -9.88 -5.60 1.60
CA MET A 71 -9.26 -4.57 0.75
C MET A 71 -9.42 -3.19 1.36
N ILE A 72 -8.37 -2.39 1.27
CA ILE A 72 -8.44 -0.97 1.58
C ILE A 72 -9.06 -0.26 0.37
N THR A 73 -10.12 0.51 0.62
CA THR A 73 -10.92 1.22 -0.38
C THR A 73 -11.08 2.69 0.00
N GLY A 74 -11.57 3.54 -0.91
CA GLY A 74 -11.86 4.95 -0.62
C GLY A 74 -12.86 5.16 0.53
N ASP A 75 -13.69 4.16 0.83
CA ASP A 75 -14.66 4.17 1.93
C ASP A 75 -14.09 3.64 3.25
N SER A 76 -12.85 3.14 3.26
CA SER A 76 -12.22 2.58 4.45
C SER A 76 -11.91 3.64 5.52
N LEU A 77 -11.92 4.91 5.14
CA LEU A 77 -11.75 6.02 6.08
C LEU A 77 -12.79 5.95 7.21
N PRO A 78 -12.38 6.20 8.47
CA PRO A 78 -13.30 6.30 9.58
C PRO A 78 -14.37 7.38 9.30
N PRO A 79 -15.62 7.18 9.76
CA PRO A 79 -16.72 8.12 9.52
C PRO A 79 -16.38 9.59 9.79
N PRO A 80 -15.72 9.96 10.92
CA PRO A 80 -15.38 11.35 11.20
C PRO A 80 -14.52 12.02 10.12
N LEU A 81 -13.61 11.27 9.50
CA LEU A 81 -12.79 11.78 8.39
C LEU A 81 -13.58 11.77 7.08
N SER A 82 -14.27 10.67 6.78
CA SER A 82 -15.00 10.52 5.51
C SER A 82 -16.10 11.56 5.31
N SER A 83 -16.75 12.03 6.39
CA SER A 83 -17.83 13.01 6.34
C SER A 83 -17.36 14.47 6.29
N LEU A 84 -16.16 14.75 6.81
CA LEU A 84 -15.62 16.11 6.92
C LEU A 84 -14.64 16.44 5.79
N LEU A 85 -14.07 15.42 5.15
CA LEU A 85 -13.23 15.61 3.97
C LEU A 85 -14.08 15.97 2.73
N PRO A 86 -13.59 16.86 1.85
CA PRO A 86 -14.32 17.26 0.65
C PRO A 86 -14.68 16.07 -0.25
N PRO A 87 -15.89 16.06 -0.85
CA PRO A 87 -16.30 15.00 -1.78
C PRO A 87 -15.45 15.00 -3.07
N SER A 88 -14.77 16.11 -3.38
CA SER A 88 -13.89 16.25 -4.54
C SER A 88 -12.55 15.52 -4.41
N LEU A 89 -12.19 15.03 -3.22
CA LEU A 89 -10.97 14.21 -3.06
C LEU A 89 -11.10 12.89 -3.80
N SER A 90 -10.06 12.55 -4.57
CA SER A 90 -10.01 11.28 -5.29
C SER A 90 -10.00 10.09 -4.33
N VAL A 91 -10.37 8.93 -4.87
CA VAL A 91 -10.24 7.63 -4.18
C VAL A 91 -8.78 7.40 -3.75
N TRP A 92 -7.81 7.86 -4.54
CA TRP A 92 -6.39 7.67 -4.30
C TRP A 92 -5.93 8.46 -3.08
N ALA A 93 -6.32 9.73 -2.98
CA ALA A 93 -6.08 10.57 -1.81
C ALA A 93 -6.72 9.97 -0.54
N ARG A 94 -7.94 9.45 -0.65
CA ARG A 94 -8.65 8.82 0.49
C ARG A 94 -7.94 7.57 1.00
N ILE A 95 -7.48 6.72 0.09
CA ILE A 95 -6.68 5.53 0.45
C ILE A 95 -5.33 5.96 1.05
N ALA A 96 -4.65 6.95 0.45
CA ALA A 96 -3.38 7.46 0.96
C ALA A 96 -3.53 7.99 2.40
N LEU A 97 -4.60 8.73 2.68
CA LEU A 97 -4.93 9.17 4.04
C LEU A 97 -5.18 8.00 4.99
N PHE A 98 -5.88 6.96 4.53
CA PHE A 98 -6.11 5.77 5.34
C PHE A 98 -4.80 5.11 5.78
N LEU A 99 -3.79 5.06 4.90
CA LEU A 99 -2.47 4.51 5.22
C LEU A 99 -1.71 5.33 6.27
N LEU A 100 -2.04 6.62 6.42
CA LEU A 100 -1.38 7.55 7.33
C LEU A 100 -2.10 7.75 8.67
N LEU A 101 -3.24 7.09 8.87
CA LEU A 101 -3.97 7.22 10.14
C LEU A 101 -3.12 6.70 11.30
N ARG A 102 -3.25 7.38 12.44
CA ARG A 102 -2.77 6.84 13.70
C ARG A 102 -3.59 5.59 14.07
N PRO A 103 -2.95 4.52 14.56
CA PRO A 103 -3.64 3.41 15.18
C PRO A 103 -4.55 3.86 16.33
N SER A 104 -5.79 3.35 16.34
CA SER A 104 -6.70 3.60 17.45
C SER A 104 -6.18 2.89 18.71
N PRO A 105 -6.30 3.46 19.92
CA PRO A 105 -5.98 2.74 21.15
C PRO A 105 -6.95 1.58 21.43
N SER A 106 -8.12 1.54 20.79
CA SER A 106 -9.12 0.49 20.99
C SER A 106 -8.79 -0.80 20.21
N PRO A 107 -8.97 -2.00 20.79
CA PRO A 107 -8.73 -3.26 20.10
C PRO A 107 -9.64 -3.41 18.87
N PRO A 108 -9.21 -4.17 17.84
CA PRO A 108 -10.05 -4.44 16.68
C PRO A 108 -11.35 -5.16 17.09
N PRO A 109 -12.49 -4.77 16.51
CA PRO A 109 -13.77 -5.43 16.75
C PRO A 109 -13.70 -6.89 16.28
N THR A 110 -14.50 -7.79 16.84
CA THR A 110 -14.45 -9.23 16.51
C THR A 110 -15.35 -9.63 15.34
N SER A 111 -16.11 -8.70 14.76
CA SER A 111 -17.02 -8.97 13.64
C SER A 111 -16.47 -8.50 12.29
N ALA A 112 -16.71 -9.30 11.26
CA ALA A 112 -16.24 -9.08 9.88
C ALA A 112 -16.58 -7.68 9.33
N THR A 113 -17.81 -7.22 9.53
CA THR A 113 -18.32 -5.92 9.03
C THR A 113 -17.70 -4.72 9.74
N SER A 114 -17.21 -4.88 10.97
CA SER A 114 -16.59 -3.80 11.74
C SER A 114 -15.09 -3.63 11.47
N HIS A 115 -14.43 -4.61 10.85
CA HIS A 115 -13.00 -4.51 10.51
C HIS A 115 -12.71 -3.50 9.38
N ARG A 116 -13.64 -3.31 8.44
CA ARG A 116 -13.46 -2.44 7.25
C ARG A 116 -13.12 -0.98 7.60
N HIS A 117 -13.60 -0.50 8.75
CA HIS A 117 -13.35 0.87 9.24
C HIS A 117 -12.37 0.92 10.42
N HIS A 118 -11.86 -0.24 10.87
CA HIS A 118 -10.97 -0.30 12.01
C HIS A 118 -9.52 -0.37 11.57
N HIS A 119 -8.86 0.79 11.56
CA HIS A 119 -7.48 0.93 11.07
C HIS A 119 -6.48 -0.06 11.69
N ASN A 120 -6.67 -0.50 12.95
CA ASN A 120 -5.76 -1.46 13.58
C ASN A 120 -5.76 -2.84 12.90
N HIS A 121 -6.84 -3.22 12.21
CA HIS A 121 -6.91 -4.46 11.45
C HIS A 121 -5.84 -4.50 10.34
N TRP A 122 -5.53 -3.34 9.77
CA TRP A 122 -4.60 -3.17 8.66
C TRP A 122 -3.15 -3.01 9.08
N GLN A 123 -2.84 -3.01 10.38
CA GLN A 123 -1.48 -2.76 10.88
C GLN A 123 -0.44 -3.74 10.34
N PRO A 124 -0.69 -5.06 10.24
CA PRO A 124 0.28 -5.98 9.64
C PRO A 124 0.61 -5.62 8.20
N TYR A 125 -0.41 -5.20 7.44
CA TYR A 125 -0.24 -4.77 6.06
C TYR A 125 0.51 -3.44 5.96
N ILE A 126 0.10 -2.42 6.73
CA ILE A 126 0.73 -1.09 6.72
C ILE A 126 2.19 -1.19 7.16
N ALA A 127 2.50 -2.01 8.16
CA ALA A 127 3.86 -2.27 8.61
C ALA A 127 4.72 -3.00 7.56
N SER A 128 4.09 -3.68 6.60
CA SER A 128 4.78 -4.34 5.49
C SER A 128 5.03 -3.40 4.29
N LEU A 129 4.46 -2.20 4.27
CA LEU A 129 4.63 -1.26 3.16
C LEU A 129 6.10 -0.81 3.01
N PRO A 130 6.53 -0.44 1.79
CA PRO A 130 7.82 0.21 1.57
C PRO A 130 8.02 1.43 2.47
N ALA A 131 9.24 1.57 2.97
CA ALA A 131 9.63 2.68 3.84
C ALA A 131 9.56 4.02 3.11
N PHE A 132 9.51 5.10 3.88
CA PHE A 132 9.45 6.45 3.34
C PHE A 132 10.57 6.74 2.34
N LYS A 133 10.21 7.28 1.17
CA LYS A 133 11.14 7.57 0.04
C LYS A 133 11.89 6.35 -0.51
N SER A 134 11.46 5.12 -0.21
CA SER A 134 12.01 3.90 -0.81
C SER A 134 11.27 3.45 -2.07
N VAL A 135 10.23 4.17 -2.48
CA VAL A 135 9.46 3.91 -3.70
C VAL A 135 10.02 4.81 -4.79
N ASP A 136 10.21 4.28 -5.99
CA ASP A 136 10.59 5.09 -7.14
C ASP A 136 9.34 5.76 -7.70
N SER A 137 9.16 7.05 -7.44
CA SER A 137 8.10 7.86 -8.05
C SER A 137 8.66 9.19 -8.54
N THR A 138 8.12 9.64 -9.67
CA THR A 138 8.46 10.94 -10.27
C THR A 138 8.06 12.13 -9.39
N VAL A 139 7.24 11.91 -8.36
CA VAL A 139 6.90 12.94 -7.36
C VAL A 139 8.12 13.48 -6.63
N TRP A 140 9.18 12.66 -6.47
CA TRP A 140 10.42 13.05 -5.79
C TRP A 140 11.51 13.56 -6.73
N TRP A 141 11.31 13.46 -8.04
CA TRP A 141 12.31 13.86 -9.02
C TRP A 141 12.54 15.37 -9.00
N GLN A 142 13.80 15.74 -9.09
CA GLN A 142 14.25 17.10 -9.30
C GLN A 142 13.97 17.57 -10.74
N GLU A 143 13.95 18.88 -10.95
CA GLU A 143 13.65 19.44 -12.27
C GLU A 143 14.61 18.93 -13.37
N HIS A 144 15.88 18.74 -13.04
CA HIS A 144 16.88 18.23 -13.99
C HIS A 144 16.64 16.77 -14.38
N GLU A 145 16.09 15.94 -13.49
CA GLU A 145 15.71 14.55 -13.78
C GLU A 145 14.44 14.52 -14.64
N ARG A 146 13.47 15.39 -14.32
CA ARG A 146 12.24 15.54 -15.10
C ARG A 146 12.51 16.05 -16.52
N ALA A 147 13.47 16.95 -16.70
CA ALA A 147 13.86 17.49 -18.01
C ALA A 147 14.39 16.42 -18.99
N MET A 148 14.75 15.23 -18.50
CA MET A 148 15.15 14.10 -19.34
C MET A 148 13.96 13.32 -19.93
N LEU A 149 12.73 13.60 -19.46
CA LEU A 149 11.52 12.94 -19.95
C LEU A 149 11.13 13.43 -21.35
N LEU A 150 10.44 12.56 -22.08
CA LEU A 150 9.72 12.96 -23.29
C LEU A 150 8.67 14.03 -22.92
N PRO A 151 8.38 15.01 -23.81
CA PRO A 151 7.46 16.11 -23.49
C PRO A 151 6.07 15.68 -23.01
N SER A 152 5.55 14.56 -23.51
CA SER A 152 4.28 13.99 -23.04
C SER A 152 4.36 13.54 -21.58
N LEU A 153 5.36 12.70 -21.26
CA LEU A 153 5.58 12.19 -19.90
C LEU A 153 5.94 13.29 -18.90
N TYR A 154 6.64 14.33 -19.36
CA TYR A 154 6.91 15.52 -18.55
C TYR A 154 5.62 16.23 -18.13
N ASN A 155 4.72 16.50 -19.08
CA ASN A 155 3.44 17.14 -18.78
C ASN A 155 2.59 16.27 -17.86
N ASP A 156 2.50 14.96 -18.10
CA ASP A 156 1.76 14.03 -17.25
C ASP A 156 2.31 14.03 -15.81
N THR A 157 3.65 14.02 -15.67
CA THR A 157 4.32 14.06 -14.36
C THR A 157 4.07 15.38 -13.62
N ARG A 158 4.10 16.50 -14.34
CA ARG A 158 3.81 17.83 -13.81
C ARG A 158 2.36 17.93 -13.35
N ASP A 159 1.42 17.56 -14.21
CA ASP A 159 -0.01 17.66 -13.94
C ASP A 159 -0.41 16.75 -12.78
N ARG A 160 0.22 15.56 -12.68
CA ARG A 160 0.06 14.67 -11.53
C ARG A 160 0.60 15.28 -10.23
N THR A 161 1.78 15.91 -10.26
CA THR A 161 2.32 16.59 -9.08
C THR A 161 1.39 17.72 -8.63
N ALA A 162 0.84 18.51 -9.57
CA ALA A 162 -0.11 19.57 -9.30
C ALA A 162 -1.43 19.04 -8.71
N LEU A 163 -1.91 17.89 -9.19
CA LEU A 163 -3.09 17.22 -8.62
C LEU A 163 -2.86 16.83 -7.16
N ILE A 164 -1.74 16.15 -6.85
CA ILE A 164 -1.42 15.73 -5.48
C ILE A 164 -1.32 16.93 -4.54
N GLN A 165 -0.71 18.03 -5.00
CA GLN A 165 -0.63 19.29 -4.25
C GLN A 165 -2.01 19.89 -3.99
N SER A 166 -2.87 19.94 -5.00
CA SER A 166 -4.25 20.44 -4.89
C SER A 166 -5.06 19.61 -3.88
N GLU A 167 -4.98 18.28 -3.95
CA GLU A 167 -5.67 17.40 -3.01
C GLU A 167 -5.15 17.56 -1.58
N PHE A 168 -3.83 17.72 -1.41
CA PHE A 168 -3.26 17.99 -0.09
C PHE A 168 -3.75 19.33 0.48
N GLY A 169 -3.84 20.39 -0.35
CA GLY A 169 -4.38 21.68 0.08
C GLY A 169 -5.84 21.59 0.57
N LEU A 170 -6.66 20.74 -0.05
CA LEU A 170 -8.01 20.45 0.42
C LEU A 170 -8.02 19.75 1.79
N ILE A 171 -7.08 18.83 2.01
CA ILE A 171 -6.91 18.12 3.27
C ILE A 171 -6.44 19.08 4.36
N GLU A 172 -5.44 19.92 4.09
CA GLU A 172 -4.96 20.93 5.03
C GLU A 172 -6.07 21.89 5.45
N THR A 173 -6.89 22.33 4.49
CA THR A 173 -8.05 23.18 4.77
C THR A 173 -9.04 22.47 5.70
N ALA A 174 -9.37 21.21 5.42
CA ALA A 174 -10.27 20.43 6.28
C ALA A 174 -9.70 20.20 7.70
N LEU A 175 -8.39 20.00 7.83
CA LEU A 175 -7.72 19.89 9.14
C LEU A 175 -7.74 21.22 9.91
N ALA A 176 -7.59 22.34 9.21
CA ALA A 176 -7.67 23.68 9.80
C ALA A 176 -9.10 24.00 10.29
N ASP A 177 -10.11 23.68 9.49
CA ASP A 177 -11.53 23.89 9.83
C ASP A 177 -12.01 22.94 10.94
N HIS A 178 -11.38 21.77 11.06
CA HIS A 178 -11.76 20.71 11.99
C HIS A 178 -10.56 20.18 12.80
N PRO A 179 -10.06 20.92 13.81
CA PRO A 179 -8.83 20.56 14.53
C PRO A 179 -8.85 19.19 15.22
N HIS A 180 -10.03 18.65 15.53
CA HIS A 180 -10.19 17.31 16.11
C HIS A 180 -9.72 16.20 15.16
N LEU A 181 -9.64 16.46 13.84
CA LEU A 181 -9.10 15.52 12.86
C LEU A 181 -7.60 15.26 13.04
N HIS A 182 -6.85 16.19 13.65
CA HIS A 182 -5.44 15.98 14.00
C HIS A 182 -5.20 14.82 14.99
N ALA A 183 -6.24 14.39 15.73
CA ALA A 183 -6.15 13.21 16.56
C ALA A 183 -5.89 11.94 15.73
N PHE A 184 -6.46 11.88 14.51
CA PHE A 184 -6.32 10.79 13.56
C PHE A 184 -5.08 10.94 12.67
N LEU A 185 -4.75 12.18 12.29
CA LEU A 185 -3.63 12.52 11.39
C LEU A 185 -2.63 13.45 12.08
N PRO A 186 -1.92 12.96 13.12
CA PRO A 186 -0.97 13.77 13.87
C PRO A 186 0.25 14.13 13.01
N ASN A 187 0.60 15.40 12.95
CA ASN A 187 1.78 15.90 12.23
C ASN A 187 1.83 15.48 10.74
N LEU A 188 0.66 15.36 10.09
CA LEU A 188 0.59 15.06 8.66
C LEU A 188 1.39 16.11 7.87
N THR A 189 2.38 15.66 7.11
CA THR A 189 3.15 16.51 6.21
C THR A 189 2.82 16.20 4.75
N PHE A 190 3.08 17.18 3.87
CA PHE A 190 2.96 16.97 2.43
C PHE A 190 3.82 15.81 1.94
N GLU A 191 5.04 15.66 2.46
CA GLU A 191 5.92 14.57 2.02
C GLU A 191 5.37 13.20 2.42
N GLN A 192 4.81 13.05 3.62
CA GLN A 192 4.16 11.81 4.06
C GLN A 192 2.97 11.48 3.17
N PHE A 193 2.17 12.49 2.81
CA PHE A 193 1.06 12.32 1.88
C PHE A 193 1.54 11.89 0.49
N CYS A 194 2.56 12.54 -0.07
CA CYS A 194 3.16 12.14 -1.36
C CYS A 194 3.68 10.69 -1.35
N HIS A 195 4.27 10.26 -0.23
CA HIS A 195 4.72 8.88 -0.07
C HIS A 195 3.56 7.89 -0.07
N ALA A 196 2.55 8.13 0.76
CA ALA A 196 1.35 7.28 0.78
C ALA A 196 0.64 7.26 -0.57
N TYR A 197 0.53 8.41 -1.24
CA TYR A 197 -0.07 8.51 -2.57
C TYR A 197 0.71 7.72 -3.63
N SER A 198 2.05 7.79 -3.59
CA SER A 198 2.92 7.01 -4.48
C SER A 198 2.82 5.51 -4.21
N LEU A 199 2.62 5.10 -2.96
CA LEU A 199 2.30 3.70 -2.64
C LEU A 199 0.98 3.28 -3.30
N VAL A 200 -0.10 4.05 -3.14
CA VAL A 200 -1.38 3.74 -3.79
C VAL A 200 -1.22 3.65 -5.31
N GLN A 201 -0.39 4.52 -5.89
CA GLN A 201 -0.10 4.51 -7.31
C GLN A 201 0.66 3.29 -7.77
N CYS A 202 1.82 3.02 -7.19
CA CYS A 202 2.63 1.89 -7.60
C CYS A 202 1.87 0.58 -7.37
N ALA A 203 0.97 0.52 -6.38
CA ALA A 203 0.07 -0.62 -6.20
C ALA A 203 -0.96 -0.77 -7.34
N HIS A 204 -1.56 0.33 -7.78
CA HIS A 204 -2.49 0.30 -8.91
C HIS A 204 -1.79 -0.14 -10.20
N GLU A 205 -0.60 0.40 -10.46
CA GLU A 205 0.17 0.12 -11.68
C GLU A 205 0.76 -1.30 -11.71
N HIS A 206 1.07 -1.87 -10.54
CA HIS A 206 1.74 -3.17 -10.40
C HIS A 206 0.87 -4.22 -9.68
N GLY A 207 -0.45 -4.08 -9.71
CA GLY A 207 -1.40 -4.92 -8.96
C GLY A 207 -1.25 -6.44 -9.19
N GLU A 208 -0.59 -6.85 -10.26
CA GLU A 208 -0.31 -8.26 -10.58
C GLU A 208 1.09 -8.75 -10.16
N SER A 209 2.03 -7.84 -9.85
CA SER A 209 3.47 -8.14 -9.73
C SER A 209 4.06 -7.92 -8.33
N ASN A 210 3.42 -7.10 -7.49
CA ASN A 210 3.97 -6.69 -6.19
C ASN A 210 3.07 -7.07 -5.01
N LEU A 211 3.66 -7.71 -4.01
CA LEU A 211 2.96 -8.22 -2.83
C LEU A 211 2.23 -7.17 -2.00
N TRP A 212 2.86 -6.03 -1.79
CA TRP A 212 2.22 -5.00 -1.00
C TRP A 212 1.09 -4.32 -1.80
N ALA A 213 0.97 -4.57 -3.11
CA ALA A 213 -0.08 -3.99 -3.96
C ALA A 213 -1.42 -4.76 -3.88
N THR A 214 -1.39 -6.05 -3.55
CA THR A 214 -2.55 -6.95 -3.73
C THR A 214 -3.73 -6.65 -2.79
N TRP A 215 -3.53 -5.82 -1.76
CA TRP A 215 -4.54 -5.44 -0.76
C TRP A 215 -5.12 -4.02 -0.96
N LEU A 216 -4.65 -3.29 -1.99
CA LEU A 216 -5.19 -1.98 -2.38
C LEU A 216 -6.14 -2.17 -3.56
N TRP A 217 -7.43 -1.93 -3.36
CA TRP A 217 -8.41 -1.94 -4.45
C TRP A 217 -8.73 -0.51 -4.88
N CYS A 218 -8.42 -0.20 -6.14
CA CYS A 218 -8.90 1.01 -6.78
C CYS A 218 -9.70 0.61 -8.04
N PRO A 219 -11.03 0.45 -7.95
CA PRO A 219 -11.84 0.31 -9.15
C PRO A 219 -11.91 1.70 -9.79
N MET A 220 -11.36 1.85 -10.99
CA MET A 220 -11.65 3.03 -11.80
C MET A 220 -13.17 3.08 -12.05
N PRO A 221 -13.83 4.25 -11.91
CA PRO A 221 -15.12 4.42 -12.55
C PRO A 221 -14.93 4.28 -14.06
N THR A 222 -15.78 3.45 -14.66
CA THR A 222 -15.92 3.36 -16.12
C THR A 222 -16.65 4.59 -16.66
#